data_AF-A0AAJ6B6F9-F1
#
_entry.id   AF-A0AAJ6B6F9-F1
#
_cell.length_a   1.000
_cell.length_b   1.000
_cell.length_c   1.000
_cell.angle_alpha   90.00
_cell.angle_beta   90.00
_cell.angle_gamma   90.00
#
_symmetry.space_group_name_H-M   'P 1'
#
loop_
_entity.id
_entity.type
_entity.pdbx_description
1 polymer ?
#
loop_
_entity_poly.entity_id
_entity_poly.type
_entity_poly.pdbx_seq_one_letter_code
_entity_poly.pdbx_strand_id
1 'polypeptide(L)'
;MSLVKAKKHLGQHFLTDKNIAAKIVNGLVHTDKYKQVLEVGPGMGILSDLLLERTDIETFLIDIDVESYHFLQKKYPQLGNRLINGDFLALNLSEIFKEKYAIIGNFPYNISSQILFKILENRENVVEMVGMFQKEVAERCASKSGTKDYGILSVLIQAYYDIEYLFTVKPGTFNPPPKVNSGVIRLSRNNVETLPCDEKLFWRTVKAGFNQRRKTLRNALSGVIPKDKMDTHLFFDKRAEQLSVADFIELTSHLSELSK
;
A
#
# COMPACT_ATOMS: atom_id res chain seq x y z
N MET A 1 13.73 21.87 22.58
CA MET A 1 12.49 21.67 21.80
C MET A 1 11.69 20.58 22.49
N SER A 2 10.40 20.76 22.73
CA SER A 2 9.57 19.67 23.27
C SER A 2 9.50 18.55 22.23
N LEU A 3 9.82 17.32 22.64
CA LEU A 3 9.65 16.13 21.81
C LEU A 3 8.15 15.92 21.53
N VAL A 4 7.82 15.61 20.27
CA VAL A 4 6.45 15.28 19.87
C VAL A 4 5.99 14.05 20.64
N LYS A 5 4.82 14.12 21.27
CA LYS A 5 4.25 12.98 22.01
C LYS A 5 3.43 12.10 21.09
N ALA A 6 3.66 10.79 21.19
CA ALA A 6 2.91 9.80 20.42
C ALA A 6 1.42 9.80 20.82
N LYS A 7 0.55 9.91 19.82
CA LYS A 7 -0.91 9.93 19.97
C LYS A 7 -1.48 8.56 19.63
N LYS A 8 -2.03 7.88 20.64
CA LYS A 8 -2.58 6.51 20.50
C LYS A 8 -3.70 6.42 19.45
N HIS A 9 -4.55 7.44 19.33
CA HIS A 9 -5.66 7.44 18.37
C HIS A 9 -5.19 7.56 16.90
N LEU A 10 -3.99 8.08 16.66
CA LEU A 10 -3.35 8.12 15.34
C LEU A 10 -2.49 6.87 15.06
N GLY A 11 -2.40 5.93 15.99
CA GLY A 11 -1.57 4.72 15.82
C GLY A 11 -0.07 5.02 15.73
N GLN A 12 0.40 6.14 16.31
CA GLN A 12 1.80 6.57 16.20
C GLN A 12 2.74 5.66 16.99
N HIS A 13 3.69 5.06 16.27
CA HIS A 13 4.85 4.35 16.78
C HIS A 13 6.09 4.95 16.11
N PHE A 14 6.85 5.76 16.82
CA PHE A 14 8.02 6.41 16.22
C PHE A 14 9.17 5.41 16.14
N LEU A 15 9.63 5.14 14.93
CA LEU A 15 10.86 4.40 14.70
C LEU A 15 12.04 5.21 15.29
N THR A 16 12.91 4.57 16.05
CA THR A 16 14.08 5.19 16.70
C THR A 16 15.41 4.66 16.16
N ASP A 17 15.40 3.53 15.45
CA ASP A 17 16.59 2.89 14.91
C ASP A 17 16.96 3.46 13.53
N LYS A 18 18.09 4.20 13.48
CA LYS A 18 18.61 4.81 12.25
C LYS A 18 19.08 3.79 11.21
N ASN A 19 19.53 2.60 11.62
CA ASN A 19 19.95 1.57 10.67
C ASN A 19 18.73 0.99 9.94
N ILE A 20 17.61 0.80 10.67
CA ILE A 20 16.34 0.41 10.06
C ILE A 20 15.83 1.52 9.13
N ALA A 21 15.89 2.78 9.56
CA ALA A 21 15.53 3.92 8.71
C ALA A 21 16.33 3.95 7.41
N ALA A 22 17.65 3.76 7.47
CA ALA A 22 18.52 3.67 6.30
C ALA A 22 18.15 2.50 5.38
N LYS A 23 17.83 1.33 5.93
CA LYS A 23 17.36 0.19 5.12
C LYS A 23 16.03 0.46 4.42
N ILE A 24 15.11 1.18 5.05
CA ILE A 24 13.84 1.59 4.42
C ILE A 24 14.12 2.57 3.27
N VAL A 25 14.90 3.63 3.51
CA VAL A 25 15.23 4.63 2.49
C VAL A 25 16.01 4.04 1.31
N ASN A 26 16.93 3.11 1.58
CA ASN A 26 17.68 2.38 0.55
C ASN A 26 16.81 1.36 -0.22
N GLY A 27 15.58 1.10 0.23
CA GLY A 27 14.62 0.29 -0.51
C GLY A 27 14.12 0.97 -1.78
N LEU A 28 14.22 2.31 -1.86
CA LEU A 28 13.89 3.13 -3.04
C LEU A 28 14.99 2.99 -4.08
N VAL A 29 14.79 2.09 -5.05
CA VAL A 29 15.82 1.69 -6.02
C VAL A 29 15.51 2.09 -7.45
N HIS A 30 14.31 2.58 -7.75
CA HIS A 30 13.90 2.96 -9.11
C HIS A 30 13.89 4.47 -9.33
N THR A 31 14.85 5.20 -8.74
CA THR A 31 14.94 6.66 -8.83
C THR A 31 15.25 7.19 -10.24
N ASP A 32 15.50 6.30 -11.20
CA ASP A 32 15.51 6.62 -12.63
C ASP A 32 14.10 6.86 -13.20
N LYS A 33 13.04 6.37 -12.54
CA LYS A 33 11.64 6.44 -13.01
C LYS A 33 10.82 7.57 -12.40
N TYR A 34 11.36 8.26 -11.41
CA TYR A 34 10.71 9.37 -10.71
C TYR A 34 11.76 10.30 -10.12
N LYS A 35 11.40 11.57 -9.95
CA LYS A 35 12.23 12.53 -9.20
C LYS A 35 11.65 12.86 -7.84
N GLN A 36 10.33 12.79 -7.69
CA GLN A 36 9.65 13.24 -6.48
C GLN A 36 9.33 12.07 -5.56
N VAL A 37 9.55 12.25 -4.26
CA VAL A 37 9.24 11.26 -3.22
C VAL A 37 8.38 11.89 -2.15
N LEU A 38 7.21 11.31 -1.89
CA LEU A 38 6.35 11.71 -0.78
C LEU A 38 6.56 10.78 0.43
N GLU A 39 7.09 11.32 1.52
CA GLU A 39 7.07 10.66 2.83
C GLU A 39 5.73 10.93 3.52
N VAL A 40 5.00 9.86 3.84
CA VAL A 40 3.73 9.93 4.58
C VAL A 40 3.96 9.58 6.04
N GLY A 41 3.52 10.46 6.94
CA GLY A 41 3.69 10.29 8.39
C GLY A 41 5.16 10.37 8.84
N PRO A 42 5.89 11.43 8.49
CA PRO A 42 7.29 11.62 8.91
C PRO A 42 7.47 11.63 10.43
N GLY A 43 6.46 12.07 11.21
CA GLY A 43 6.56 12.17 12.66
C GLY A 43 7.73 13.06 13.09
N MET A 44 8.74 12.48 13.74
CA MET A 44 9.96 13.20 14.13
C MET A 44 11.04 13.27 13.03
N GLY A 45 10.72 12.75 11.84
CA GLY A 45 11.52 12.87 10.63
C GLY A 45 12.71 11.94 10.55
N ILE A 46 12.62 10.72 11.09
CA ILE A 46 13.73 9.75 11.07
C ILE A 46 14.06 9.24 9.66
N LEU A 47 13.06 9.06 8.79
CA LEU A 47 13.33 8.79 7.37
C LEU A 47 13.65 10.10 6.64
N SER A 48 12.95 11.19 6.98
CA SER A 48 13.20 12.52 6.40
C SER A 48 14.66 12.97 6.53
N ASP A 49 15.32 12.69 7.67
CA ASP A 49 16.74 12.99 7.89
C ASP A 49 17.61 12.42 6.75
N LEU A 50 17.33 11.18 6.33
CA LEU A 50 18.09 10.47 5.30
C LEU A 50 17.61 10.81 3.88
N LEU A 51 16.30 11.02 3.70
CA LEU A 51 15.71 11.39 2.41
C LEU A 51 16.18 12.77 1.94
N LEU A 52 16.40 13.70 2.86
CA LEU A 52 16.89 15.06 2.55
C LEU A 52 18.39 15.12 2.26
N GLU A 53 19.15 14.08 2.59
CA GLU A 53 20.57 13.94 2.21
C GLU A 53 20.73 13.46 0.76
N ARG A 54 19.68 12.87 0.16
CA ARG A 54 19.73 12.37 -1.21
C ARG A 54 19.62 13.50 -2.22
N THR A 55 20.53 13.51 -3.20
CA THR A 55 20.56 14.51 -4.29
C THR A 55 19.85 14.04 -5.55
N ASP A 56 19.49 12.75 -5.65
CA ASP A 56 18.82 12.16 -6.80
C ASP A 56 17.29 12.29 -6.76
N ILE A 57 16.73 12.77 -5.64
CA ILE A 57 15.29 12.92 -5.44
C ILE A 57 14.93 14.28 -4.82
N GLU A 58 13.70 14.73 -5.06
CA GLU A 58 13.05 15.84 -4.40
C GLU A 58 12.03 15.32 -3.39
N THR A 59 12.32 15.51 -2.10
CA THR A 59 11.49 14.98 -1.00
C THR A 59 10.36 15.95 -0.62
N PHE A 60 9.15 15.41 -0.52
CA PHE A 60 7.95 16.01 0.04
C PHE A 60 7.55 15.26 1.31
N LEU A 61 7.02 15.97 2.30
CA LEU A 61 6.59 15.40 3.57
C LEU A 61 5.11 15.72 3.78
N ILE A 62 4.31 14.74 4.23
CA ILE A 62 2.93 14.99 4.67
C ILE A 62 2.66 14.39 6.04
N ASP A 63 2.16 15.21 6.97
CA ASP A 63 1.71 14.76 8.28
C ASP A 63 0.36 15.38 8.66
N ILE A 64 -0.53 14.54 9.20
CA ILE A 64 -1.84 14.95 9.72
C ILE A 64 -1.70 15.56 11.13
N ASP A 65 -0.66 15.17 11.88
CA ASP A 65 -0.41 15.66 13.22
C ASP A 65 0.24 17.04 13.18
N VAL A 66 -0.53 18.07 13.54
CA VAL A 66 -0.09 19.47 13.57
C VAL A 66 1.16 19.68 14.43
N GLU A 67 1.32 18.91 15.52
CA GLU A 67 2.51 19.00 16.38
C GLU A 67 3.76 18.49 15.65
N SER A 68 3.63 17.37 14.93
CA SER A 68 4.70 16.82 14.08
C SER A 68 5.02 17.79 12.93
N TYR A 69 4.00 18.35 12.28
CA TYR A 69 4.17 19.35 11.22
C TYR A 69 4.95 20.57 11.71
N HIS A 70 4.58 21.19 12.84
CA HIS A 70 5.32 22.34 13.36
C HIS A 70 6.74 22.00 13.82
N PHE A 71 6.95 20.79 14.34
CA PHE A 71 8.28 20.29 14.65
C PHE A 71 9.14 20.19 13.38
N LEU A 72 8.61 19.57 12.32
CA LEU A 72 9.30 19.41 11.03
C LEU A 72 9.54 20.74 10.33
N GLN A 73 8.62 21.70 10.44
CA GLN A 73 8.80 23.04 9.87
C GLN A 73 10.00 23.77 10.47
N LYS A 74 10.25 23.58 11.78
CA LYS A 74 11.42 24.13 12.46
C LYS A 74 12.70 23.34 12.16
N LYS A 75 12.58 22.02 12.04
CA LYS A 75 13.72 21.13 11.76
C LYS A 75 14.22 21.26 10.32
N TYR A 76 13.32 21.45 9.37
CA TYR A 76 13.58 21.49 7.93
C TYR A 76 12.98 22.75 7.27
N PRO A 77 13.45 23.97 7.63
CA PRO A 77 12.90 25.21 7.09
C PRO A 77 13.01 25.30 5.56
N GLN A 78 13.95 24.56 4.94
CA GLN A 78 14.17 24.50 3.49
C GLN A 78 13.07 23.76 2.71
N LEU A 79 12.15 23.05 3.38
CA LEU A 79 11.08 22.34 2.69
C LEU A 79 10.05 23.30 2.09
N GLY A 80 9.76 24.43 2.75
CA GLY A 80 8.70 25.35 2.32
C GLY A 80 7.39 24.61 2.04
N ASN A 81 6.86 24.78 0.83
CA ASN A 81 5.61 24.15 0.38
C ASN A 81 5.68 22.62 0.21
N ARG A 82 6.88 22.02 0.28
CA ARG A 82 7.06 20.57 0.24
C ARG A 82 6.73 19.89 1.57
N LEU A 83 6.56 20.65 2.65
CA LEU A 83 6.02 20.16 3.91
C LEU A 83 4.53 20.49 3.97
N ILE A 84 3.69 19.45 3.97
CA ILE A 84 2.24 19.55 3.86
C ILE A 84 1.63 19.13 5.19
N ASN A 85 0.75 19.97 5.74
CA ASN A 85 -0.13 19.57 6.83
C ASN A 85 -1.46 19.10 6.25
N GLY A 86 -1.77 17.81 6.36
CA GLY A 86 -2.99 17.27 5.79
C GLY A 86 -3.16 15.77 5.97
N ASP A 87 -4.38 15.29 5.71
CA ASP A 87 -4.69 13.87 5.67
C ASP A 87 -4.34 13.29 4.29
N PHE A 88 -3.35 12.38 4.26
CA PHE A 88 -2.93 11.67 3.05
C PHE A 88 -4.08 10.95 2.34
N LEU A 89 -5.04 10.39 3.08
CA LEU A 89 -6.16 9.65 2.49
C LEU A 89 -7.14 10.59 1.78
N ALA A 90 -7.34 11.79 2.33
CA ALA A 90 -8.24 12.81 1.77
C ALA A 90 -7.60 13.66 0.66
N LEU A 91 -6.27 13.70 0.60
CA LEU A 91 -5.54 14.57 -0.33
C LEU A 91 -5.72 14.16 -1.80
N ASN A 92 -5.85 15.15 -2.68
CA ASN A 92 -5.77 14.94 -4.12
C ASN A 92 -4.31 14.99 -4.58
N LEU A 93 -3.67 13.82 -4.71
CA LEU A 93 -2.25 13.75 -5.06
C LEU A 93 -1.93 14.31 -6.45
N SER A 94 -2.89 14.30 -7.38
CA SER A 94 -2.73 14.88 -8.72
C SER A 94 -2.63 16.41 -8.74
N GLU A 95 -3.07 17.09 -7.69
CA GLU A 95 -2.91 18.53 -7.55
C GLU A 95 -1.48 18.92 -7.17
N ILE A 96 -0.77 18.02 -6.49
CA ILE A 96 0.59 18.22 -5.97
C ILE A 96 1.62 17.66 -6.95
N PHE A 97 1.43 16.42 -7.41
CA PHE A 97 2.36 15.71 -8.27
C PHE A 97 1.82 15.68 -9.70
N LYS A 98 2.57 16.28 -10.63
CA LYS A 98 2.26 16.28 -12.07
C LYS A 98 3.02 15.21 -12.84
N GLU A 99 4.10 14.70 -12.26
CA GLU A 99 4.93 13.64 -12.81
C GLU A 99 4.82 12.37 -11.97
N LYS A 100 5.46 11.29 -12.44
CA LYS A 100 5.60 10.05 -11.68
C LYS A 100 6.42 10.29 -10.40
N TYR A 101 5.95 9.71 -9.30
CA TYR A 101 6.54 9.88 -7.97
C TYR A 101 6.57 8.55 -7.22
N ALA A 102 7.38 8.50 -6.16
CA ALA A 102 7.37 7.40 -5.21
C ALA A 102 6.77 7.82 -3.87
N ILE A 103 6.28 6.84 -3.12
CA ILE A 103 5.78 7.03 -1.77
C ILE A 103 6.67 6.25 -0.80
N ILE A 104 6.99 6.84 0.34
CA ILE A 104 7.72 6.17 1.42
C ILE A 104 7.08 6.45 2.76
N GLY A 105 7.20 5.53 3.71
CA GLY A 105 6.74 5.82 5.06
C GLY A 105 6.90 4.71 6.08
N ASN A 106 6.97 5.13 7.35
CA ASN A 106 6.63 4.28 8.49
C ASN A 106 5.14 4.46 8.78
N PHE A 107 4.30 3.70 8.05
CA PHE A 107 2.88 3.99 8.01
C PHE A 107 2.17 3.64 9.33
N PRO A 108 1.19 4.45 9.75
CA PRO A 108 0.37 4.16 10.91
C PRO A 108 -0.50 2.91 10.69
N TYR A 109 -0.60 2.07 11.72
CA TYR A 109 -1.17 0.72 11.61
C TYR A 109 -2.69 0.69 11.46
N ASN A 110 -3.38 1.74 11.92
CA ASN A 110 -4.84 1.85 11.85
C ASN A 110 -5.36 2.11 10.43
N ILE A 111 -4.53 2.58 9.51
CA ILE A 111 -4.92 2.95 8.14
C ILE A 111 -4.10 2.22 7.05
N SER A 112 -3.41 1.14 7.40
CA SER A 112 -2.48 0.44 6.50
C SER A 112 -3.13 -0.01 5.18
N SER A 113 -4.32 -0.61 5.22
CA SER A 113 -5.03 -1.05 4.00
C SER A 113 -5.51 0.13 3.16
N GLN A 114 -5.94 1.22 3.82
CA GLN A 114 -6.41 2.44 3.16
C GLN A 114 -5.25 3.13 2.42
N ILE A 115 -4.05 3.12 2.99
CA ILE A 115 -2.84 3.62 2.32
C ILE A 115 -2.56 2.80 1.05
N LEU A 116 -2.60 1.47 1.13
CA LEU A 116 -2.40 0.60 -0.05
C LEU A 116 -3.46 0.84 -1.13
N PHE A 117 -4.73 1.04 -0.76
CA PHE A 117 -5.77 1.38 -1.72
C PHE A 117 -5.59 2.78 -2.31
N LYS A 118 -5.18 3.77 -1.52
CA LYS A 118 -4.87 5.12 -2.01
C LYS A 118 -3.72 5.10 -3.03
N ILE A 119 -2.69 4.29 -2.78
CA ILE A 119 -1.59 4.04 -3.72
C ILE A 119 -2.12 3.42 -5.02
N LEU A 120 -3.00 2.42 -4.91
CA LEU A 120 -3.60 1.75 -6.06
C LEU A 120 -4.53 2.67 -6.88
N GLU A 121 -5.26 3.56 -6.22
CA GLU A 121 -6.08 4.60 -6.86
C GLU A 121 -5.22 5.60 -7.64
N ASN A 122 -3.96 5.81 -7.22
CA ASN A 122 -3.01 6.74 -7.85
C ASN A 122 -1.92 6.02 -8.67
N ARG A 123 -2.15 4.74 -9.03
CA ARG A 123 -1.16 3.85 -9.68
C ARG A 123 -0.60 4.33 -11.01
N GLU A 124 -1.28 5.25 -11.69
CA GLU A 124 -0.80 5.82 -12.94
C GLU A 124 0.46 6.68 -12.71
N ASN A 125 0.56 7.29 -11.53
CA ASN A 125 1.66 8.18 -11.16
C ASN A 125 2.56 7.61 -10.06
N VAL A 126 2.05 6.74 -9.17
CA VAL A 126 2.87 6.07 -8.15
C VAL A 126 3.64 4.92 -8.77
N VAL A 127 4.94 5.10 -9.01
CA VAL A 127 5.78 4.09 -9.68
C VAL A 127 6.54 3.18 -8.72
N GLU A 128 6.78 3.65 -7.50
CA GLU A 128 7.41 2.88 -6.44
C GLU A 128 6.78 3.25 -5.10
N MET A 129 6.61 2.28 -4.22
CA MET A 129 6.35 2.54 -2.81
C MET A 129 7.23 1.67 -1.93
N VAL A 130 7.86 2.26 -0.91
CA VAL A 130 8.57 1.51 0.13
C VAL A 130 7.99 1.84 1.48
N GLY A 131 7.46 0.84 2.16
CA GLY A 131 6.56 1.07 3.26
C GLY A 131 6.71 0.06 4.38
N MET A 132 6.71 0.55 5.61
CA MET A 132 6.60 -0.30 6.78
C MET A 132 5.13 -0.38 7.23
N PHE A 133 4.65 -1.62 7.39
CA PHE A 133 3.31 -1.95 7.87
C PHE A 133 3.40 -2.93 9.05
N GLN A 134 2.26 -3.24 9.67
CA GLN A 134 2.19 -4.44 10.50
C GLN A 134 2.59 -5.66 9.68
N LYS A 135 3.33 -6.59 10.29
CA LYS A 135 3.89 -7.75 9.59
C LYS A 135 2.81 -8.55 8.84
N GLU A 136 1.65 -8.78 9.45
CA GLU A 136 0.54 -9.50 8.81
C GLU A 136 0.05 -8.80 7.52
N VAL A 137 -0.04 -7.47 7.52
CA VAL A 137 -0.47 -6.71 6.34
C VAL A 137 0.57 -6.78 5.23
N ALA A 138 1.85 -6.64 5.59
CA ALA A 138 2.97 -6.78 4.67
C ALA A 138 3.02 -8.18 4.04
N GLU A 139 2.90 -9.24 4.86
CA GLU A 139 2.87 -10.63 4.41
C GLU A 139 1.65 -10.91 3.53
N ARG A 140 0.46 -10.46 3.93
CA ARG A 140 -0.76 -10.56 3.10
C ARG A 140 -0.56 -9.89 1.74
N CYS A 141 -0.03 -8.68 1.71
CA CYS A 141 0.20 -7.95 0.45
C CYS A 141 1.14 -8.74 -0.49
N ALA A 142 2.25 -9.26 0.05
CA ALA A 142 3.26 -10.01 -0.72
C ALA A 142 2.97 -11.51 -0.93
N SER A 143 1.90 -12.04 -0.32
CA SER A 143 1.61 -13.47 -0.35
C SER A 143 1.18 -13.96 -1.74
N LYS A 144 1.55 -15.20 -2.06
CA LYS A 144 1.16 -15.87 -3.32
C LYS A 144 -0.18 -16.57 -3.19
N SER A 145 -0.86 -16.81 -4.31
CA SER A 145 -2.08 -17.62 -4.36
C SER A 145 -1.87 -19.02 -3.75
N GLY A 146 -2.91 -19.54 -3.13
CA GLY A 146 -2.90 -20.83 -2.43
C GLY A 146 -2.41 -20.76 -0.98
N THR A 147 -1.97 -19.60 -0.50
CA THR A 147 -1.51 -19.43 0.89
C THR A 147 -2.61 -18.90 1.82
N LYS A 148 -2.45 -19.12 3.12
CA LYS A 148 -3.39 -18.65 4.16
C LYS A 148 -3.43 -17.11 4.26
N ASP A 149 -2.35 -16.43 3.93
CA ASP A 149 -2.32 -14.97 4.04
C ASP A 149 -2.87 -14.28 2.78
N TYR A 150 -3.00 -15.02 1.67
CA TYR A 150 -3.55 -14.51 0.41
C TYR A 150 -4.99 -13.99 0.55
N GLY A 151 -5.24 -12.82 -0.01
CA GLY A 151 -6.46 -12.06 0.21
C GLY A 151 -6.72 -10.99 -0.85
N ILE A 152 -7.69 -10.12 -0.53
CA ILE A 152 -8.10 -9.00 -1.39
C ILE A 152 -6.91 -8.10 -1.75
N LEU A 153 -6.09 -7.72 -0.75
CA LEU A 153 -4.92 -6.87 -0.97
C LEU A 153 -3.92 -7.53 -1.91
N SER A 154 -3.69 -8.84 -1.76
CA SER A 154 -2.77 -9.60 -2.60
C SER A 154 -3.19 -9.49 -4.06
N VAL A 155 -4.44 -9.84 -4.38
CA VAL A 155 -4.92 -9.84 -5.77
C VAL A 155 -4.93 -8.43 -6.35
N LEU A 156 -5.51 -7.46 -5.64
CA LEU A 156 -5.74 -6.13 -6.19
C LEU A 156 -4.44 -5.33 -6.38
N ILE A 157 -3.47 -5.48 -5.48
CA ILE A 157 -2.20 -4.77 -5.58
C ILE A 157 -1.27 -5.48 -6.59
N GLN A 158 -1.18 -6.81 -6.54
CA GLN A 158 -0.31 -7.58 -7.45
C GLN A 158 -0.75 -7.51 -8.91
N ALA A 159 -2.00 -7.14 -9.18
CA ALA A 159 -2.46 -6.85 -10.54
C ALA A 159 -1.69 -5.70 -11.20
N TYR A 160 -1.16 -4.75 -10.42
CA TYR A 160 -0.52 -3.52 -10.93
C TYR A 160 0.89 -3.29 -10.40
N TYR A 161 1.33 -4.04 -9.39
CA TYR A 161 2.65 -3.89 -8.79
C TYR A 161 3.31 -5.25 -8.57
N ASP A 162 4.61 -5.30 -8.84
CA ASP A 162 5.47 -6.35 -8.31
C ASP A 162 5.75 -6.03 -6.83
N ILE A 163 5.62 -7.02 -5.96
CA ILE A 163 5.71 -6.83 -4.50
C ILE A 163 6.86 -7.65 -3.95
N GLU A 164 7.75 -6.98 -3.23
CA GLU A 164 8.88 -7.58 -2.55
C GLU A 164 8.78 -7.36 -1.04
N TYR A 165 8.87 -8.44 -0.27
CA TYR A 165 9.02 -8.36 1.18
C TYR A 165 10.50 -8.16 1.51
N LEU A 166 10.88 -6.96 1.94
CA LEU A 166 12.28 -6.59 2.14
C LEU A 166 12.83 -7.19 3.44
N PHE A 167 12.18 -6.90 4.58
CA PHE A 167 12.61 -7.41 5.89
C PHE A 167 11.56 -7.21 7.00
N THR A 168 11.71 -7.96 8.09
CA THR A 168 10.91 -7.80 9.32
C THR A 168 11.62 -6.89 10.33
N VAL A 169 10.85 -6.06 11.03
CA VAL A 169 11.32 -5.18 12.11
C VAL A 169 10.66 -5.57 13.44
N LYS A 170 11.45 -5.62 14.52
CA LYS A 170 10.98 -6.02 15.86
C LYS A 170 10.46 -4.80 16.65
N PRO A 171 9.48 -4.97 17.57
CA PRO A 171 8.91 -3.87 18.36
C PRO A 171 9.90 -2.98 19.12
N GLY A 172 11.05 -3.52 19.53
CA GLY A 172 12.04 -2.79 20.33
C GLY A 172 12.69 -1.60 19.62
N THR A 173 12.50 -1.46 18.30
CA THR A 173 13.03 -0.34 17.50
C THR A 173 12.09 0.88 17.48
N PHE A 174 11.00 0.86 18.27
CA PHE A 174 9.99 1.92 18.28
C PHE A 174 9.77 2.48 19.69
N ASN A 175 9.31 3.73 19.74
CA ASN A 175 8.85 4.36 20.97
C ASN A 175 7.49 5.08 20.75
N PRO A 176 6.40 4.66 21.42
CA PRO A 176 6.30 3.43 22.22
C PRO A 176 6.38 2.17 21.34
N PRO A 177 6.80 1.01 21.89
CA PRO A 177 6.87 -0.22 21.12
C PRO A 177 5.47 -0.72 20.72
N PRO A 178 5.25 -1.16 19.46
CA PRO A 178 4.02 -1.84 19.07
C PRO A 178 3.91 -3.23 19.71
N LYS A 179 2.71 -3.82 19.67
CA LYS A 179 2.48 -5.18 20.20
C LYS A 179 2.85 -6.30 19.24
N VAL A 180 3.10 -5.96 17.97
CA VAL A 180 3.33 -6.90 16.88
C VAL A 180 4.58 -6.50 16.11
N ASN A 181 5.19 -7.45 15.41
CA ASN A 181 6.26 -7.15 14.47
C ASN A 181 5.74 -6.32 13.28
N SER A 182 6.67 -5.62 12.64
CA SER A 182 6.43 -4.86 11.42
C SER A 182 7.10 -5.55 10.23
N GLY A 183 6.60 -5.31 9.03
CA GLY A 183 7.21 -5.77 7.78
C GLY A 183 7.40 -4.59 6.84
N VAL A 184 8.55 -4.52 6.19
CA VAL A 184 8.84 -3.54 5.15
C VAL A 184 8.66 -4.22 3.79
N ILE A 185 7.85 -3.61 2.93
CA ILE A 185 7.62 -4.08 1.56
C ILE A 185 7.99 -2.98 0.56
N ARG A 186 8.38 -3.41 -0.63
CA ARG A 186 8.46 -2.58 -1.83
C ARG A 186 7.37 -2.98 -2.80
N LEU A 187 6.69 -1.99 -3.37
CA LEU A 187 5.82 -2.12 -4.54
C LEU A 187 6.53 -1.42 -5.69
N SER A 188 6.78 -2.12 -6.78
CA SER A 188 7.32 -1.57 -8.02
C SER A 188 6.25 -1.67 -9.10
N ARG A 189 5.94 -0.57 -9.79
CA ARG A 189 4.91 -0.57 -10.84
C ARG A 189 5.30 -1.55 -11.94
N ASN A 190 4.43 -2.53 -12.19
CA ASN A 190 4.63 -3.51 -13.26
C ASN A 190 4.24 -2.91 -14.63
N ASN A 191 4.32 -3.71 -15.69
CA ASN A 191 4.01 -3.27 -17.06
C ASN A 191 2.51 -3.26 -17.40
N VAL A 192 1.62 -3.51 -16.42
CA VAL A 192 0.16 -3.60 -16.66
C VAL A 192 -0.47 -2.23 -16.53
N GLU A 193 -0.73 -1.54 -17.64
CA GLU A 193 -1.45 -0.26 -17.63
C GLU A 193 -2.96 -0.47 -17.42
N THR A 194 -3.54 -1.41 -18.15
CA THR A 194 -4.97 -1.76 -18.07
C THR A 194 -5.14 -3.27 -17.96
N LEU A 195 -6.12 -3.72 -17.19
CA LEU A 195 -6.45 -5.14 -17.14
C LEU A 195 -7.25 -5.55 -18.39
N PRO A 196 -7.05 -6.77 -18.93
CA PRO A 196 -7.82 -7.27 -20.06
C PRO A 196 -9.20 -7.79 -19.62
N CYS A 197 -9.88 -7.05 -18.75
CA CYS A 197 -11.23 -7.30 -18.23
C CYS A 197 -11.86 -5.99 -17.70
N ASP A 198 -13.17 -5.96 -17.43
CA ASP A 198 -13.79 -4.81 -16.77
C ASP A 198 -13.25 -4.66 -15.33
N GLU A 199 -12.48 -3.60 -15.07
CA GLU A 199 -11.83 -3.40 -13.77
C GLU A 199 -12.85 -3.26 -12.63
N LYS A 200 -14.01 -2.64 -12.84
CA LYS A 200 -15.03 -2.51 -11.78
C LYS A 200 -15.58 -3.88 -11.42
N LEU A 201 -15.83 -4.74 -12.41
CA LEU A 201 -16.24 -6.11 -12.23
C LEU A 201 -15.13 -6.94 -11.59
N PHE A 202 -13.88 -6.75 -11.98
CA PHE A 202 -12.71 -7.42 -11.36
C PHE A 202 -12.67 -7.14 -9.86
N TRP A 203 -12.71 -5.86 -9.48
CA TRP A 203 -12.74 -5.44 -8.08
C TRP A 203 -13.91 -6.07 -7.31
N ARG A 204 -15.10 -6.09 -7.92
CA ARG A 204 -16.30 -6.69 -7.32
C ARG A 204 -16.16 -8.20 -7.16
N THR A 205 -15.59 -8.88 -8.15
CA THR A 205 -15.38 -10.34 -8.17
C THR A 205 -14.37 -10.76 -7.11
N VAL A 206 -13.23 -10.07 -7.02
CA VAL A 206 -12.21 -10.32 -5.98
C VAL A 206 -12.80 -10.12 -4.58
N LYS A 207 -13.47 -8.98 -4.33
CA LYS A 207 -14.10 -8.71 -3.03
C LYS A 207 -15.15 -9.75 -2.68
N ALA A 208 -16.05 -10.09 -3.60
CA ALA A 208 -17.09 -11.09 -3.37
C ALA A 208 -16.50 -12.47 -3.06
N GLY A 209 -15.47 -12.89 -3.80
CA GLY A 209 -14.75 -14.14 -3.56
C GLY A 209 -14.19 -14.26 -2.14
N PHE A 210 -13.45 -13.25 -1.68
CA PHE A 210 -12.80 -13.27 -0.37
C PHE A 210 -13.75 -12.96 0.81
N ASN A 211 -14.84 -12.24 0.59
CA ASN A 211 -15.87 -12.03 1.63
C ASN A 211 -16.49 -13.36 2.10
N GLN A 212 -16.51 -14.37 1.24
CA GLN A 212 -16.92 -15.73 1.58
C GLN A 212 -15.77 -16.73 1.43
N ARG A 213 -14.58 -16.41 1.98
CA ARG A 213 -13.33 -17.16 1.80
C ARG A 213 -13.40 -18.69 1.93
N ARG A 214 -14.29 -19.21 2.79
CA ARG A 214 -14.45 -20.66 3.04
C ARG A 214 -15.40 -21.36 2.05
N LYS A 215 -16.10 -20.60 1.20
CA LYS A 215 -17.04 -21.10 0.19
C LYS A 215 -16.37 -21.17 -1.19
N THR A 216 -16.89 -22.04 -2.05
CA THR A 216 -16.54 -22.06 -3.47
C THR A 216 -16.99 -20.77 -4.16
N LEU A 217 -16.35 -20.40 -5.25
CA LEU A 217 -16.65 -19.18 -6.00
C LEU A 217 -18.08 -19.18 -6.55
N ARG A 218 -18.64 -20.35 -6.89
CA ARG A 218 -20.07 -20.52 -7.23
C ARG A 218 -21.00 -19.95 -6.17
N ASN A 219 -20.63 -20.07 -4.89
CA ASN A 219 -21.41 -19.54 -3.78
C ASN A 219 -20.99 -18.12 -3.42
N ALA A 220 -19.70 -17.81 -3.46
CA ALA A 220 -19.18 -16.49 -3.12
C ALA A 220 -19.64 -15.40 -4.10
N LEU A 221 -19.79 -15.76 -5.39
CA LEU A 221 -20.11 -14.84 -6.47
C LEU A 221 -21.60 -14.73 -6.79
N SER A 222 -22.49 -15.32 -5.98
CA SER A 222 -23.94 -15.28 -6.25
C SER A 222 -24.55 -13.88 -6.17
N GLY A 223 -23.85 -12.93 -5.54
CA GLY A 223 -24.21 -11.50 -5.54
C GLY A 223 -23.61 -10.71 -6.71
N VAL A 224 -22.72 -11.32 -7.50
CA VAL A 224 -22.11 -10.74 -8.70
C VAL A 224 -22.84 -11.20 -9.95
N ILE A 225 -23.19 -12.50 -10.00
CA ILE A 225 -23.98 -13.12 -11.07
C ILE A 225 -24.96 -14.13 -10.44
N PRO A 226 -26.22 -14.23 -10.93
CA PRO A 226 -27.15 -15.26 -10.48
C PRO A 226 -26.62 -16.68 -10.73
N LYS A 227 -26.89 -17.62 -9.82
CA LYS A 227 -26.34 -18.99 -9.89
C LYS A 227 -26.83 -19.78 -11.09
N ASP A 228 -28.05 -19.53 -11.55
CA ASP A 228 -28.67 -20.13 -12.73
C ASP A 228 -27.98 -19.69 -14.04
N LYS A 229 -27.28 -18.55 -14.02
CA LYS A 229 -26.44 -18.09 -15.15
C LYS A 229 -25.00 -18.60 -15.08
N MET A 230 -24.57 -19.22 -13.99
CA MET A 230 -23.22 -19.76 -13.88
C MET A 230 -23.13 -21.11 -14.60
N ASP A 231 -22.19 -21.22 -15.53
CA ASP A 231 -21.92 -22.46 -16.25
C ASP A 231 -20.96 -23.40 -15.48
N THR A 232 -20.27 -24.26 -16.24
CA THR A 232 -19.34 -25.29 -15.74
C THR A 232 -17.89 -24.81 -15.69
N HIS A 233 -17.62 -23.50 -15.78
CA HIS A 233 -16.27 -22.96 -15.68
C HIS A 233 -15.55 -23.47 -14.41
N LEU A 234 -14.35 -24.01 -14.58
CA LEU A 234 -13.63 -24.76 -13.55
C LEU A 234 -13.36 -23.95 -12.27
N PHE A 235 -13.25 -22.62 -12.39
CA PHE A 235 -13.03 -21.73 -11.25
C PHE A 235 -14.23 -21.65 -10.30
N PHE A 236 -15.46 -21.90 -10.75
CA PHE A 236 -16.62 -21.83 -9.86
C PHE A 236 -16.56 -22.84 -8.71
N ASP A 237 -15.87 -23.97 -8.91
CA ASP A 237 -15.72 -24.99 -7.87
C ASP A 237 -14.45 -24.81 -7.01
N LYS A 238 -13.60 -23.82 -7.34
CA LYS A 238 -12.48 -23.40 -6.51
C LYS A 238 -12.90 -22.40 -5.43
N ARG A 239 -12.08 -22.21 -4.41
CA ARG A 239 -12.17 -21.11 -3.44
C ARG A 239 -11.32 -19.93 -3.89
N ALA A 240 -11.69 -18.71 -3.48
CA ALA A 240 -11.00 -17.48 -3.88
C ALA A 240 -9.48 -17.50 -3.62
N GLU A 241 -9.04 -18.09 -2.50
CA GLU A 241 -7.62 -18.17 -2.17
C GLU A 241 -6.81 -19.06 -3.12
N GLN A 242 -7.46 -19.89 -3.93
CA GLN A 242 -6.81 -20.79 -4.88
C GLN A 242 -6.58 -20.15 -6.25
N LEU A 243 -7.14 -18.95 -6.50
CA LEU A 243 -7.00 -18.26 -7.78
C LEU A 243 -5.79 -17.33 -7.77
N SER A 244 -4.99 -17.39 -8.83
CA SER A 244 -3.98 -16.38 -9.14
C SER A 244 -4.64 -15.06 -9.59
N VAL A 245 -3.85 -13.99 -9.72
CA VAL A 245 -4.32 -12.74 -10.33
C VAL A 245 -4.84 -12.99 -11.75
N ALA A 246 -4.11 -13.78 -12.55
CA ALA A 246 -4.50 -14.13 -13.91
C ALA A 246 -5.83 -14.92 -13.93
N ASP A 247 -6.01 -15.86 -13.01
CA ASP A 247 -7.26 -16.63 -12.89
C ASP A 247 -8.45 -15.71 -12.55
N PHE A 248 -8.24 -14.70 -11.70
CA PHE A 248 -9.29 -13.71 -11.40
C PHE A 248 -9.61 -12.83 -12.61
N ILE A 249 -8.62 -12.47 -13.43
CA ILE A 249 -8.83 -11.72 -14.68
C ILE A 249 -9.65 -12.57 -15.65
N GLU A 250 -9.25 -13.82 -15.88
CA GLU A 250 -9.95 -14.78 -16.74
C GLU A 250 -11.39 -14.99 -16.27
N LEU A 251 -11.59 -15.26 -14.98
CA LEU A 251 -12.92 -15.40 -14.40
C LEU A 251 -13.76 -14.14 -14.60
N THR A 252 -13.17 -12.97 -14.45
CA THR A 252 -13.87 -11.69 -14.61
C THR A 252 -14.31 -11.48 -16.05
N SER A 253 -13.45 -11.78 -17.03
CA SER A 253 -13.80 -11.72 -18.45
C SER A 253 -14.94 -12.68 -18.78
N HIS A 254 -14.87 -13.92 -18.27
CA HIS A 254 -15.95 -14.90 -18.42
C HIS A 254 -17.29 -14.42 -17.83
N LEU A 255 -17.26 -13.86 -16.62
CA LEU A 255 -18.45 -13.30 -15.97
C LEU A 255 -19.07 -12.14 -16.77
N SER A 256 -18.25 -11.35 -17.47
CA SER A 256 -18.72 -10.28 -18.34
C SER A 256 -19.53 -10.84 -19.52
N GLU A 257 -19.09 -11.96 -20.10
CA GLU A 257 -19.79 -12.64 -21.20
C GLU A 257 -21.12 -13.23 -20.76
N LEU A 258 -21.17 -13.88 -19.58
CA LEU A 258 -22.41 -14.44 -19.01
C LEU A 258 -23.44 -13.37 -18.58
N SER A 259 -23.00 -12.12 -18.44
CA SER A 259 -23.86 -11.00 -18.04
C SER A 259 -24.45 -10.22 -19.22
N LYS A 260 -23.98 -10.50 -20.45
CA LYS A 260 -24.59 -9.99 -21.70
C LYS A 260 -25.88 -10.75 -22.00
#